data_AF-R2V0T7-F1
#
_entry.id   AF-R2V0T7-F1
#
_cell.length_a   1.000
_cell.length_b   1.000
_cell.length_c   1.000
_cell.angle_alpha   90.00
_cell.angle_beta   90.00
_cell.angle_gamma   90.00
#
_symmetry.space_group_name_H-M   'P 1'
#
loop_
_entity.id
_entity.type
_entity.pdbx_description
1 polymer ?
#
loop_
_entity_poly.entity_id
_entity_poly.type
_entity_poly.pdbx_seq_one_letter_code
_entity_poly.pdbx_strand_id
1 'polypeptide(L)'
;MEQGTKEFRNEYDRYILKLLIKEYYISRPELSKAIGLTLSFVREFDNGTRSFGATALDQFEELVFSKYEPLLKVHEYDLNQIKEQLESIESDEELEAFRLNNFEMI
;
A
#
# COMPACT_ATOMS: atom_id res chain seq x y z
N MET A 1 -8.50 -1.06 12.75
CA MET A 1 -7.20 -1.71 12.97
C MET A 1 -6.22 -0.69 13.52
N GLU A 2 -5.39 -1.01 14.51
CA GLU A 2 -4.52 0.01 15.12
C GLU A 2 -3.39 0.47 14.18
N GLN A 3 -3.19 1.79 14.08
CA GLN A 3 -2.13 2.39 13.27
C GLN A 3 -0.75 1.89 13.70
N GLY A 4 0.10 1.58 12.72
CA GLY A 4 1.46 1.08 12.97
C GLY A 4 1.53 -0.43 13.23
N THR A 5 0.40 -1.13 13.38
CA THR A 5 0.39 -2.60 13.32
C THR A 5 0.83 -3.09 11.96
N LYS A 6 1.41 -4.29 11.91
CA LYS A 6 1.88 -4.90 10.65
C LYS A 6 0.73 -5.06 9.65
N GLU A 7 -0.44 -5.42 10.14
CA GLU A 7 -1.65 -5.59 9.35
C GLU A 7 -2.08 -4.24 8.75
N PHE A 8 -2.12 -3.17 9.55
CA PHE A 8 -2.43 -1.81 9.08
C PHE A 8 -1.45 -1.38 7.99
N ARG A 9 -0.15 -1.51 8.27
CA ARG A 9 0.93 -1.13 7.34
C ARG A 9 0.78 -1.86 6.00
N ASN A 10 0.49 -3.16 6.03
CA ASN A 10 0.30 -3.93 4.80
C ASN A 10 -0.85 -3.42 3.93
N GLU A 11 -2.00 -3.09 4.52
CA GLU A 11 -3.14 -2.60 3.74
C GLU A 11 -2.90 -1.19 3.22
N TYR A 12 -2.32 -0.33 4.05
CA TYR A 12 -1.98 1.04 3.67
C TYR A 12 -0.91 1.11 2.58
N ASP A 13 0.18 0.35 2.73
CA ASP A 13 1.25 0.27 1.74
C ASP A 13 0.77 -0.35 0.43
N ARG A 14 -0.17 -1.31 0.50
CA ARG A 14 -0.81 -1.88 -0.69
C ARG A 14 -1.65 -0.83 -1.41
N TYR A 15 -2.39 0.01 -0.68
CA TYR A 15 -3.11 1.14 -1.28
C TYR A 15 -2.13 2.09 -2.00
N ILE A 16 -1.05 2.49 -1.33
CA ILE A 16 -0.03 3.37 -1.92
C ILE A 16 0.57 2.75 -3.18
N LEU A 17 0.90 1.46 -3.13
CA LEU A 17 1.45 0.75 -4.29
C LEU A 17 0.47 0.80 -5.48
N LYS A 18 -0.83 0.56 -5.24
CA LYS A 18 -1.87 0.62 -6.27
C LYS A 18 -2.03 2.03 -6.83
N LEU A 19 -2.05 3.05 -5.98
CA LEU A 19 -2.09 4.46 -6.36
C LEU A 19 -0.92 4.80 -7.32
N LEU A 20 0.30 4.45 -6.94
CA LEU A 20 1.50 4.70 -7.76
C LEU A 20 1.47 3.99 -9.12
N ILE A 21 0.95 2.76 -9.16
CA ILE A 21 0.82 2.00 -10.41
C ILE A 21 -0.26 2.60 -11.33
N LYS A 22 -1.41 2.97 -10.77
CA LYS A 22 -2.60 3.35 -11.55
C LYS A 22 -2.58 4.83 -11.96
N GLU A 23 -2.29 5.74 -11.04
CA GLU A 23 -2.31 7.19 -11.29
C GLU A 23 -1.05 7.69 -11.97
N TYR A 24 0.11 7.10 -11.62
CA TYR A 24 1.41 7.57 -12.08
C TYR A 24 2.09 6.62 -13.08
N TYR A 25 1.39 5.55 -13.47
CA TYR A 25 1.88 4.53 -14.43
C TYR A 25 3.24 3.94 -14.06
N ILE A 26 3.60 3.93 -12.77
CA ILE A 26 4.88 3.40 -12.31
C ILE A 26 4.84 1.89 -12.41
N SER A 27 5.70 1.33 -13.26
CA SER A 27 5.66 -0.10 -13.54
C SER A 27 6.08 -0.93 -12.32
N ARG A 28 5.44 -2.10 -12.12
CA ARG A 28 5.84 -3.06 -11.06
C ARG A 28 7.34 -3.44 -11.12
N PRO A 29 7.97 -3.63 -12.30
CA PRO A 29 9.42 -3.83 -12.39
C PRO A 29 10.25 -2.65 -11.88
N GLU A 30 9.80 -1.42 -12.11
CA GLU A 30 10.47 -0.23 -11.58
C GLU A 30 10.34 -0.18 -10.05
N LEU A 31 9.14 -0.43 -9.53
CA LEU A 31 8.89 -0.49 -8.09
C LEU A 31 9.74 -1.59 -7.43
N SER A 32 9.75 -2.80 -8.00
CA SER A 32 10.59 -3.92 -7.58
C SER A 32 12.08 -3.55 -7.50
N LYS A 33 12.61 -2.86 -8.52
CA LYS A 33 14.00 -2.38 -8.49
C LYS A 33 14.21 -1.30 -7.44
N ALA A 34 13.26 -0.38 -7.29
CA ALA A 34 13.36 0.73 -6.35
C ALA A 34 13.33 0.26 -4.89
N ILE A 35 12.52 -0.75 -4.58
CA ILE A 35 12.32 -1.26 -3.21
C ILE A 35 13.23 -2.46 -2.86
N GLY A 36 14.02 -2.96 -3.81
CA GLY A 36 14.91 -4.12 -3.61
C GLY A 36 14.20 -5.47 -3.43
N LEU A 37 12.91 -5.57 -3.78
CA LEU A 37 12.13 -6.81 -3.70
C LEU A 37 12.00 -7.46 -5.07
N THR A 38 11.87 -8.78 -5.14
CA THR A 38 11.67 -9.48 -6.42
C THR A 38 10.31 -9.12 -7.03
N LEU A 39 10.23 -9.08 -8.37
CA LEU A 39 9.00 -8.70 -9.08
C LEU A 39 7.80 -9.58 -8.72
N SER A 40 8.02 -10.88 -8.50
CA SER A 40 6.96 -11.79 -8.06
C SER A 40 6.40 -11.38 -6.70
N PHE A 41 7.26 -10.93 -5.79
CA PHE A 41 6.88 -10.48 -4.45
C PHE A 41 6.04 -9.21 -4.50
N VAL A 42 6.42 -8.24 -5.34
CA VAL A 42 5.64 -7.01 -5.56
C VAL A 42 4.28 -7.34 -6.17
N ARG A 43 4.23 -8.27 -7.12
CA ARG A 43 2.98 -8.72 -7.76
C ARG A 43 2.05 -9.41 -6.77
N GLU A 44 2.57 -10.32 -5.95
CA GLU A 44 1.79 -11.02 -4.92
C GLU A 44 1.26 -10.05 -3.86
N PHE A 45 2.07 -9.06 -3.48
CA PHE A 45 1.67 -8.03 -2.52
C PHE A 45 0.59 -7.11 -3.08
N ASP A 46 0.76 -6.60 -4.31
CA ASP A 46 -0.25 -5.80 -5.01
C ASP A 46 -1.58 -6.58 -5.16
N ASN A 47 -1.52 -7.87 -5.51
CA ASN A 47 -2.71 -8.70 -5.66
C ASN A 47 -3.35 -9.14 -4.33
N GLY A 48 -2.78 -8.77 -3.19
CA GLY A 48 -3.30 -9.17 -1.87
C GLY A 48 -3.05 -10.62 -1.48
N THR A 49 -2.37 -11.42 -2.32
CA THR A 49 -2.08 -12.82 -2.02
C THR A 49 -0.90 -12.98 -1.04
N ARG A 50 -0.21 -11.89 -0.73
CA ARG A 50 0.89 -11.86 0.23
C ARG A 50 0.93 -10.56 1.02
N SER A 51 1.36 -10.69 2.27
CA SER A 51 1.74 -9.57 3.13
C SER A 51 3.25 -9.57 3.35
N PHE A 52 3.82 -8.38 3.48
CA PHE A 52 5.21 -8.18 3.87
C PHE A 52 5.41 -8.38 5.37
N GLY A 53 6.59 -8.91 5.72
CA GLY A 53 7.09 -8.87 7.10
C GLY A 53 7.65 -7.50 7.43
N ALA A 54 7.91 -7.25 8.72
CA ALA A 54 8.35 -5.94 9.22
C ALA A 54 9.52 -5.34 8.43
N THR A 55 10.62 -6.08 8.24
CA THR A 55 11.79 -5.57 7.50
C THR A 55 11.48 -5.18 6.06
N ALA A 56 10.60 -5.92 5.39
CA ALA A 56 10.22 -5.60 4.01
C ALA A 56 9.26 -4.40 3.94
N LEU A 57 8.42 -4.20 4.96
CA LEU A 57 7.60 -2.98 5.11
C LEU A 57 8.50 -1.78 5.36
N ASP A 58 9.45 -1.87 6.29
CA ASP A 58 10.36 -0.76 6.60
C ASP A 58 11.13 -0.31 5.34
N GLN A 59 11.64 -1.27 4.57
CA GLN A 59 12.31 -1.00 3.29
C GLN A 59 11.37 -0.40 2.24
N PHE A 60 10.16 -0.94 2.12
CA PHE A 60 9.15 -0.42 1.19
C PHE A 60 8.83 1.04 1.51
N GLU A 61 8.47 1.32 2.76
CA GLU A 61 8.11 2.66 3.23
C GLU A 61 9.27 3.63 3.04
N GLU A 62 10.47 3.31 3.51
CA GLU A 62 11.66 4.17 3.34
C GLU A 62 11.85 4.56 1.86
N LEU A 63 11.80 3.58 0.96
CA LEU A 63 12.10 3.79 -0.45
C LEU A 63 10.94 4.49 -1.19
N VAL A 64 9.70 4.11 -0.91
CA VAL A 64 8.52 4.71 -1.54
C VAL A 64 8.30 6.13 -1.06
N PHE A 65 8.36 6.39 0.25
CA PHE A 65 8.19 7.74 0.77
C PHE A 65 9.36 8.65 0.41
N SER A 66 10.59 8.14 0.31
CA SER A 66 11.73 8.93 -0.16
C SER A 66 11.64 9.26 -1.65
N LYS A 67 11.35 8.27 -2.50
CA LYS A 67 11.37 8.45 -3.96
C LYS A 67 10.15 9.18 -4.49
N TYR A 68 8.98 8.96 -3.88
CA TYR A 68 7.69 9.44 -4.38
C TYR A 68 7.03 10.46 -3.45
N GLU A 69 7.75 11.02 -2.47
CA GLU A 69 7.25 12.06 -1.56
C GLU A 69 6.41 13.14 -2.25
N PRO A 70 6.85 13.74 -3.38
CA PRO A 70 6.10 14.81 -4.01
C PRO A 70 4.75 14.34 -4.54
N LEU A 71 4.66 13.10 -5.04
CA LEU A 71 3.44 12.51 -5.56
C LEU A 71 2.49 12.17 -4.41
N LEU A 72 3.01 11.60 -3.33
CA LEU A 72 2.22 11.24 -2.15
C LEU A 72 1.65 12.48 -1.46
N LYS A 73 2.39 13.61 -1.46
CA LYS A 73 1.88 14.90 -0.95
C LYS A 73 0.68 15.43 -1.74
N VAL A 74 0.60 15.18 -3.04
CA VAL A 74 -0.58 15.56 -3.85
C VAL A 74 -1.84 14.82 -3.37
N HIS A 75 -1.67 13.59 -2.87
CA HIS A 75 -2.74 12.74 -2.36
C HIS A 75 -2.86 12.75 -0.84
N GLU A 76 -2.27 13.72 -0.13
CA GLU A 76 -2.24 13.72 1.34
C GLU A 76 -3.64 13.61 1.97
N TYR A 77 -4.62 14.32 1.41
CA TYR A 77 -6.01 14.24 1.86
C TYR A 77 -6.58 12.82 1.71
N ASP A 78 -6.47 12.23 0.52
CA ASP A 78 -6.97 10.88 0.23
C ASP A 78 -6.26 9.84 1.11
N LEU A 79 -4.95 9.94 1.24
CA LEU A 79 -4.14 9.06 2.07
C LEU A 79 -4.53 9.14 3.55
N ASN A 80 -4.88 10.32 4.06
CA ASN A 80 -5.39 10.46 5.43
C ASN A 80 -6.78 9.84 5.59
N GLN A 81 -7.66 9.98 4.60
CA GLN A 81 -8.96 9.28 4.62
C GLN A 81 -8.80 7.76 4.61
N ILE A 82 -7.84 7.22 3.87
CA ILE A 82 -7.53 5.79 3.88
C ILE A 82 -7.05 5.34 5.26
N LYS A 83 -6.20 6.13 5.94
CA LYS A 83 -5.78 5.81 7.32
C LYS A 83 -6.96 5.75 8.27
N GLU A 84 -7.83 6.76 8.26
CA GLU A 84 -9.03 6.82 9.11
C GLU A 84 -9.95 5.62 8.86
N GLN A 85 -10.15 5.24 7.59
CA GLN A 85 -10.93 4.05 7.23
C GLN A 85 -10.31 2.78 7.78
N LEU A 86 -8.99 2.57 7.59
CA LEU A 86 -8.29 1.40 8.12
C LEU A 86 -8.34 1.33 9.65
N GLU A 87 -8.28 2.47 10.32
CA GLU A 87 -8.42 2.57 11.77
C GLU A 87 -9.79 2.11 12.25
N SER A 88 -10.84 2.43 11.49
CA SER A 88 -12.23 2.06 11.82
C SER A 88 -12.59 0.58 11.59
N ILE A 89 -11.73 -0.20 10.92
CA ILE A 89 -12.01 -1.64 10.65
C ILE A 89 -11.87 -2.46 11.93
N GLU A 90 -12.93 -3.15 12.33
CA GLU A 90 -12.99 -4.01 13.52
C GLU A 90 -13.16 -5.50 13.17
N SER A 91 -13.45 -5.83 11.91
CA SER A 91 -13.72 -7.20 11.46
C SER A 91 -13.13 -7.54 10.09
N ASP A 92 -12.99 -8.84 9.79
CA ASP A 92 -12.51 -9.32 8.50
C ASP A 92 -13.48 -8.98 7.35
N GLU A 93 -14.80 -8.95 7.61
CA GLU A 93 -15.80 -8.55 6.61
C GLU A 93 -15.65 -7.08 6.20
N GLU A 94 -15.38 -6.20 7.16
CA GLU A 94 -15.10 -4.78 6.89
C GLU A 94 -13.78 -4.60 6.14
N LEU A 95 -12.77 -5.44 6.44
CA LEU A 95 -11.52 -5.43 5.69
C LEU A 95 -11.71 -5.85 4.24
N GLU A 96 -12.48 -6.90 3.97
CA GLU A 96 -12.82 -7.29 2.60
C GLU A 96 -13.62 -6.19 1.88
N ALA A 97 -14.59 -5.57 2.55
CA ALA A 97 -15.33 -4.43 1.98
C ALA A 97 -14.41 -3.24 1.67
N PHE A 98 -13.47 -2.92 2.56
CA PHE A 98 -12.46 -1.89 2.34
C PHE A 98 -11.61 -2.20 1.11
N ARG A 99 -11.14 -3.44 0.97
CA ARG A 99 -10.34 -3.90 -0.17
C ARG A 99 -11.12 -3.77 -1.48
N LEU A 100 -12.37 -4.22 -1.52
CA LEU A 100 -13.21 -4.12 -2.72
C LEU A 100 -13.41 -2.65 -3.14
N ASN A 101 -13.77 -1.79 -2.20
CA ASN A 101 -14.06 -0.38 -2.50
C ASN A 101 -12.83 0.43 -2.91
N ASN A 102 -11.67 0.15 -2.31
CA ASN A 102 -10.47 0.95 -2.52
C ASN A 102 -9.47 0.32 -3.49
N PHE A 103 -9.52 -0.99 -3.75
CA PHE A 103 -8.57 -1.69 -4.62
C PHE A 103 -9.13 -2.12 -5.97
N GLU A 104 -10.45 -2.39 -6.08
CA GLU A 104 -11.09 -2.84 -7.33
C GLU A 104 -11.75 -1.70 -8.14
N MET A 105 -12.07 -0.56 -7.53
CA MET A 105 -12.65 0.60 -8.24
C MET A 105 -11.63 1.61 -8.79
N ILE A 106 -10.34 1.46 -8.49
CA ILE A 106 -9.25 2.28 -9.05
C ILE A 106 -8.72 1.61 -10.32
#